data_AF-A0A813LHD5-F1
#
_entry.id   AF-A0A813LHD5-F1
#
_cell.length_a   1.000
_cell.length_b   1.000
_cell.length_c   1.000
_cell.angle_alpha   90.00
_cell.angle_beta   90.00
_cell.angle_gamma   90.00
#
_symmetry.space_group_name_H-M   'P 1'
#
loop_
_entity.id
_entity.type
_entity.pdbx_description
1 polymer ?
#
loop_
_entity_poly.entity_id
_entity_poly.type
_entity_poly.pdbx_seq_one_letter_code
_entity_poly.pdbx_strand_id
1 'polypeptide(L)'
;LVRDSRREAAAQQALAALMESVKEVKSEDLDSTECLGLLKQLTKDALERLPSLEAGSCDRRLGLELGRVLRASLAAASAASRDFAFDASEPFRRAAAKVKRRTPYMSEWGDGSLAHTPEEARNFWLQRKAGETPGMDDVTMTTASHNSPGDLLFVVERLTDPRRCPWTRTHTAKALLRFLLDEIEEVSQEVAVLSAAGAGGAGQLAHFGALASELGDLLFNALMAIYLAARDYGLDAAALMLEAAGESPGSMARSARCPAVASKKL
;
A
#
# COMPACT_ATOMS: atom_id res chain seq x y z
N LEU A 1 -3.26 10.25 23.70
CA LEU A 1 -4.64 9.71 23.86
C LEU A 1 -5.64 10.53 23.05
N VAL A 2 -6.23 11.65 23.53
CA VAL A 2 -7.28 12.37 22.76
C VAL A 2 -6.81 12.94 21.41
N ARG A 3 -5.57 13.41 21.32
CA ARG A 3 -4.99 13.90 20.04
C ARG A 3 -4.70 12.78 19.03
N ASP A 4 -4.38 11.58 19.50
CA ASP A 4 -4.11 10.42 18.64
C ASP A 4 -5.43 9.92 18.04
N SER A 5 -6.49 9.82 18.84
CA SER A 5 -7.80 9.35 18.37
C SER A 5 -8.42 10.25 17.29
N ARG A 6 -8.23 11.58 17.35
CA ARG A 6 -8.73 12.47 16.30
C ARG A 6 -7.96 12.35 14.98
N ARG A 7 -6.64 12.16 15.05
CA ARG A 7 -5.79 11.96 13.86
C ARG A 7 -6.12 10.64 13.18
N GLU A 8 -6.25 9.59 13.97
CA GLU A 8 -6.64 8.26 13.49
C GLU A 8 -8.02 8.28 12.81
N ALA A 9 -9.02 8.93 13.42
CA ALA A 9 -10.35 9.09 12.82
C ALA A 9 -10.30 9.89 11.50
N ALA A 10 -9.49 10.96 11.45
CA ALA A 10 -9.34 11.76 10.23
C ALA A 10 -8.67 10.96 9.10
N ALA A 11 -7.63 10.16 9.42
CA ALA A 11 -6.96 9.31 8.45
C ALA A 11 -7.89 8.20 7.92
N GLN A 12 -8.68 7.57 8.79
CA GLN A 12 -9.69 6.58 8.37
C GLN A 12 -10.76 7.20 7.47
N GLN A 13 -11.25 8.39 7.80
CA GLN A 13 -12.20 9.12 6.96
C GLN A 13 -11.60 9.50 5.60
N ALA A 14 -10.33 9.93 5.59
CA ALA A 14 -9.61 10.27 4.37
C ALA A 14 -9.41 9.06 3.45
N LEU A 15 -8.99 7.91 4.01
CA LEU A 15 -8.86 6.67 3.25
C LEU A 15 -10.21 6.22 2.69
N ALA A 16 -11.29 6.31 3.47
CA ALA A 16 -12.63 5.97 3.01
C ALA A 16 -13.09 6.87 1.85
N ALA A 17 -12.85 8.18 1.94
CA ALA A 17 -13.16 9.12 0.86
C ALA A 17 -12.34 8.82 -0.42
N LEU A 18 -11.05 8.49 -0.28
CA LEU A 18 -10.21 8.10 -1.40
C LEU A 18 -10.69 6.82 -2.06
N MET A 19 -11.02 5.79 -1.28
CA MET A 19 -11.57 4.54 -1.79
C MET A 19 -12.90 4.76 -2.52
N GLU A 20 -13.77 5.63 -2.00
CA GLU A 20 -15.02 5.95 -2.67
C GLU A 20 -14.79 6.65 -4.01
N SER A 21 -13.85 7.61 -4.06
CA SER A 21 -13.46 8.28 -5.32
C SER A 21 -12.91 7.33 -6.40
N VAL A 22 -12.38 6.17 -5.99
CA VAL A 22 -11.90 5.11 -6.90
C VAL A 22 -13.07 4.28 -7.44
N LYS A 23 -14.10 4.02 -6.63
CA LYS A 23 -15.31 3.30 -7.07
C LYS A 23 -16.15 4.11 -8.07
N GLU A 24 -16.16 5.44 -7.92
CA GLU A 24 -16.89 6.33 -8.82
C GLU A 24 -16.28 6.42 -10.23
N VAL A 25 -15.04 5.95 -10.42
CA VAL A 25 -14.45 5.80 -11.76
C VAL A 25 -15.24 4.74 -12.50
N LYS A 26 -15.90 5.14 -13.60
CA LYS A 26 -16.86 4.28 -14.31
C LYS A 26 -16.19 2.98 -14.75
N SER A 27 -16.97 1.91 -14.74
CA SER A 27 -16.58 0.51 -15.04
C SER A 27 -15.99 0.28 -16.43
N GLU A 28 -15.89 1.31 -17.28
CA GLU A 28 -15.41 1.24 -18.66
C GLU A 28 -13.98 1.76 -18.85
N ASP A 29 -13.35 2.34 -17.81
CA ASP A 29 -12.16 3.17 -18.05
C ASP A 29 -10.81 2.43 -18.06
N LEU A 30 -10.57 1.40 -17.23
CA LEU A 30 -9.33 0.59 -17.24
C LEU A 30 -9.52 -0.81 -16.62
N ASP A 31 -8.87 -1.83 -17.20
CA ASP A 31 -8.69 -3.15 -16.58
C ASP A 31 -7.55 -3.18 -15.55
N SER A 32 -7.42 -4.28 -14.79
CA SER A 32 -6.36 -4.45 -13.79
C SER A 32 -4.95 -4.35 -14.37
N THR A 33 -4.71 -4.84 -15.59
CA THR A 33 -3.41 -4.77 -16.25
C THR A 33 -3.05 -3.33 -16.58
N GLU A 34 -4.01 -2.57 -17.12
CA GLU A 34 -3.84 -1.15 -17.42
C GLU A 34 -3.63 -0.31 -16.15
N CYS A 35 -4.36 -0.60 -15.07
CA CYS A 35 -4.15 0.04 -13.77
C CYS A 35 -2.75 -0.24 -13.20
N LEU A 36 -2.25 -1.47 -13.31
CA LEU A 36 -0.89 -1.83 -12.87
C LEU A 36 0.19 -1.12 -13.70
N GLY A 37 -0.02 -1.01 -15.02
CA GLY A 37 0.86 -0.24 -15.90
C GLY A 37 0.96 1.23 -15.50
N LEU A 38 -0.19 1.88 -15.21
CA LEU A 38 -0.23 3.26 -14.72
C LEU A 38 0.47 3.40 -13.36
N LEU A 39 0.17 2.50 -12.41
CA LEU A 39 0.78 2.48 -11.09
C LEU A 39 2.31 2.35 -11.16
N LYS A 40 2.81 1.46 -12.03
CA LYS A 40 4.26 1.29 -12.27
C LYS A 40 4.91 2.58 -12.74
N GLN A 41 4.27 3.29 -13.68
CA GLN A 41 4.79 4.57 -14.18
C GLN A 41 4.80 5.64 -13.08
N LEU A 42 3.70 5.83 -12.36
CA LEU A 42 3.61 6.80 -11.28
C LEU A 42 4.62 6.53 -10.16
N THR A 43 4.85 5.26 -9.84
CA THR A 43 5.84 4.85 -8.83
C THR A 43 7.27 5.20 -9.26
N LYS A 44 7.60 5.00 -10.54
CA LYS A 44 8.89 5.42 -11.11
C LYS A 44 9.06 6.94 -11.08
N ASP A 45 8.04 7.69 -11.50
CA ASP A 45 8.05 9.15 -11.50
C ASP A 45 8.24 9.72 -10.08
N ALA A 46 7.61 9.10 -9.07
CA ALA A 46 7.79 9.45 -7.66
C ALA A 46 9.23 9.16 -7.16
N LEU A 47 9.79 7.99 -7.53
CA LEU A 47 11.15 7.59 -7.18
C LEU A 47 12.22 8.51 -7.77
N GLU A 48 12.04 9.01 -8.98
CA GLU A 48 12.97 9.93 -9.64
C GLU A 48 13.00 11.31 -8.97
N ARG A 49 11.95 11.70 -8.25
CA ARG A 49 11.81 13.03 -7.63
C ARG A 49 12.25 13.07 -6.16
N LEU A 50 12.16 11.97 -5.44
CA LEU A 50 12.61 11.86 -4.04
C LEU A 50 14.08 12.27 -3.77
N PRO A 51 15.06 12.06 -4.67
CA PRO A 51 16.46 12.49 -4.45
C PRO A 51 16.66 14.00 -4.36
N SER A 52 15.66 14.81 -4.74
CA SER A 52 15.77 16.28 -4.82
C SER A 52 15.32 17.02 -3.56
N LEU A 53 14.97 16.31 -2.47
CA LEU A 53 14.36 16.91 -1.29
C LEU A 53 15.28 16.88 -0.07
N GLU A 54 15.45 18.05 0.55
CA GLU A 54 16.11 18.17 1.83
C GLU A 54 15.17 17.66 2.94
N ALA A 55 15.72 16.95 3.94
CA ALA A 55 14.96 16.49 5.09
C ALA A 55 14.29 17.68 5.82
N GLY A 56 13.02 17.54 6.16
CA GLY A 56 12.24 18.63 6.79
C GLY A 56 11.68 19.68 5.83
N SER A 57 11.89 19.56 4.51
CA SER A 57 11.17 20.37 3.52
C SER A 57 9.77 19.79 3.27
N CYS A 58 8.74 20.63 3.42
CA CYS A 58 7.39 20.28 3.03
C CYS A 58 7.25 20.48 1.51
N ASP A 59 7.49 19.42 0.74
CA ASP A 59 7.24 19.44 -0.69
C ASP A 59 5.83 18.94 -1.02
N ARG A 60 4.93 19.89 -1.29
CA ARG A 60 3.57 19.59 -1.76
C ARG A 60 3.58 18.71 -3.01
N ARG A 61 4.58 18.85 -3.90
CA ARG A 61 4.68 18.05 -5.12
C ARG A 61 4.97 16.58 -4.80
N LEU A 62 5.85 16.29 -3.84
CA LEU A 62 6.03 14.92 -3.35
C LEU A 62 4.71 14.36 -2.79
N GLY A 63 4.02 15.16 -1.96
CA GLY A 63 2.72 14.78 -1.41
C GLY A 63 1.72 14.37 -2.49
N LEU A 64 1.61 15.16 -3.55
CA LEU A 64 0.75 14.87 -4.70
C LEU A 64 1.14 13.57 -5.41
N GLU A 65 2.43 13.34 -5.69
CA GLU A 65 2.87 12.11 -6.36
C GLU A 65 2.61 10.87 -5.50
N LEU A 66 2.88 10.93 -4.20
CA LEU A 66 2.58 9.82 -3.28
C LEU A 66 1.07 9.57 -3.17
N GLY A 67 0.26 10.63 -3.14
CA GLY A 67 -1.20 10.54 -3.20
C GLY A 67 -1.69 9.83 -4.47
N ARG A 68 -1.11 10.17 -5.63
CA ARG A 68 -1.40 9.51 -6.91
C ARG A 68 -1.00 8.04 -6.92
N VAL A 69 0.17 7.71 -6.36
CA VAL A 69 0.62 6.31 -6.22
C VAL A 69 -0.38 5.52 -5.36
N LEU A 70 -0.83 6.04 -4.22
CA LEU A 70 -1.85 5.37 -3.41
C LEU A 70 -3.19 5.24 -4.14
N ARG A 71 -3.65 6.30 -4.81
CA ARG A 71 -4.89 6.26 -5.60
C ARG A 71 -4.82 5.21 -6.70
N ALA A 72 -3.70 5.13 -7.43
CA ALA A 72 -3.47 4.14 -8.47
C ALA A 72 -3.36 2.71 -7.89
N SER A 73 -2.81 2.56 -6.68
CA SER A 73 -2.75 1.28 -5.95
C SER A 73 -4.16 0.78 -5.60
N LEU A 74 -5.01 1.68 -5.09
CA LEU A 74 -6.42 1.38 -4.81
C LEU A 74 -7.20 1.07 -6.09
N ALA A 75 -6.93 1.79 -7.18
CA ALA A 75 -7.55 1.53 -8.47
C ALA A 75 -7.17 0.15 -9.03
N ALA A 76 -5.89 -0.24 -8.95
CA ALA A 76 -5.41 -1.56 -9.36
C ALA A 76 -6.06 -2.68 -8.53
N ALA A 77 -6.13 -2.52 -7.20
CA ALA A 77 -6.80 -3.49 -6.33
C ALA A 77 -8.31 -3.59 -6.61
N SER A 78 -8.99 -2.46 -6.84
CA SER A 78 -10.41 -2.43 -7.18
C SER A 78 -10.68 -3.05 -8.56
N ALA A 79 -9.81 -2.79 -9.54
CA ALA A 79 -9.92 -3.38 -10.87
C ALA A 79 -9.71 -4.89 -10.82
N ALA A 80 -8.69 -5.37 -10.10
CA ALA A 80 -8.46 -6.80 -9.93
C ALA A 80 -9.62 -7.51 -9.21
N SER A 81 -10.15 -6.91 -8.13
CA SER A 81 -11.32 -7.42 -7.41
C SER A 81 -12.54 -7.58 -8.33
N ARG A 82 -12.76 -6.63 -9.25
CA ARG A 82 -13.83 -6.69 -10.25
C ARG A 82 -13.54 -7.74 -11.32
N ASP A 83 -12.36 -7.70 -11.94
CA ASP A 83 -11.99 -8.55 -13.08
C ASP A 83 -11.99 -10.04 -12.69
N PHE A 84 -11.67 -10.33 -11.41
CA PHE A 84 -11.56 -11.68 -10.87
C PHE A 84 -12.63 -12.03 -9.82
N ALA A 85 -13.61 -11.15 -9.62
CA ALA A 85 -14.78 -11.34 -8.76
C ALA A 85 -14.48 -11.81 -7.32
N PHE A 86 -13.48 -11.21 -6.66
CA PHE A 86 -13.19 -11.44 -5.23
C PHE A 86 -13.49 -10.19 -4.38
N ASP A 87 -13.59 -10.36 -3.06
CA ASP A 87 -13.89 -9.26 -2.12
C ASP A 87 -12.76 -8.20 -2.10
N ALA A 88 -13.09 -6.96 -2.46
CA ALA A 88 -12.15 -5.83 -2.47
C ALA A 88 -11.52 -5.50 -1.11
N SER A 89 -12.10 -5.97 -0.01
CA SER A 89 -11.55 -5.80 1.34
C SER A 89 -10.58 -6.92 1.77
N GLU A 90 -10.51 -8.02 1.02
CA GLU A 90 -9.63 -9.15 1.29
C GLU A 90 -8.13 -8.78 1.29
N PRO A 91 -7.61 -8.00 0.31
CA PRO A 91 -6.20 -7.60 0.32
C PRO A 91 -5.80 -6.84 1.58
N PHE A 92 -6.66 -5.95 2.08
CA PHE A 92 -6.40 -5.20 3.30
C PHE A 92 -6.32 -6.10 4.53
N ARG A 93 -7.22 -7.08 4.63
CA ARG A 93 -7.24 -8.04 5.74
C ARG A 93 -5.99 -8.91 5.74
N ARG A 94 -5.62 -9.46 4.58
CA ARG A 94 -4.43 -10.31 4.44
C ARG A 94 -3.16 -9.53 4.80
N ALA A 95 -3.00 -8.31 4.29
CA ALA A 95 -1.88 -7.45 4.63
C ALA A 95 -1.78 -7.17 6.13
N ALA A 96 -2.88 -6.75 6.75
CA ALA A 96 -2.89 -6.44 8.18
C ALA A 96 -2.54 -7.66 9.03
N ALA A 97 -3.15 -8.82 8.73
CA ALA A 97 -2.87 -10.07 9.44
C ALA A 97 -1.41 -10.51 9.27
N LYS A 98 -0.88 -10.48 8.04
CA LYS A 98 0.50 -10.85 7.69
C LYS A 98 1.50 -9.96 8.43
N VAL A 99 1.31 -8.64 8.38
CA VAL A 99 2.19 -7.70 9.07
C VAL A 99 2.12 -7.87 10.58
N LYS A 100 0.93 -8.06 11.17
CA LYS A 100 0.80 -8.33 12.61
C LYS A 100 1.58 -9.59 13.03
N ARG A 101 1.47 -10.68 12.28
CA ARG A 101 2.22 -11.93 12.55
C ARG A 101 3.74 -11.76 12.41
N ARG A 102 4.20 -10.96 11.45
CA ARG A 102 5.65 -10.71 11.22
C ARG A 102 6.24 -9.64 12.14
N THR A 103 5.41 -8.95 12.92
CA THR A 103 5.83 -7.93 13.89
C THR A 103 5.37 -8.29 15.32
N PRO A 104 5.74 -9.48 15.84
CA PRO A 104 5.27 -9.97 17.14
C PRO A 104 5.75 -9.12 18.32
N TYR A 105 6.68 -8.19 18.09
CA TYR A 105 7.24 -7.28 19.09
C TYR A 105 6.45 -5.97 19.27
N MET A 106 5.37 -5.76 18.51
CA MET A 106 4.54 -4.56 18.63
C MET A 106 3.60 -4.68 19.83
N SER A 107 3.51 -3.64 20.65
CA SER A 107 2.75 -3.70 21.91
C SER A 107 1.24 -3.92 21.74
N GLU A 108 0.68 -3.54 20.61
CA GLU A 108 -0.76 -3.50 20.36
C GLU A 108 -1.33 -4.86 19.91
N TRP A 109 -0.50 -5.73 19.34
CA TRP A 109 -0.94 -7.04 18.81
C TRP A 109 0.08 -8.17 18.99
N GLY A 110 1.27 -7.86 19.52
CA GLY A 110 2.37 -8.79 19.68
C GLY A 110 2.12 -9.87 20.71
N ASP A 111 2.98 -10.87 20.73
CA ASP A 111 2.92 -12.02 21.64
C ASP A 111 3.82 -11.86 22.88
N GLY A 112 4.29 -10.64 23.14
CA GLY A 112 5.24 -10.32 24.21
C GLY A 112 6.70 -10.42 23.79
N SER A 113 7.00 -10.79 22.54
CA SER A 113 8.34 -10.64 21.97
C SER A 113 8.83 -9.19 22.10
N LEU A 114 10.15 -8.98 22.23
CA LEU A 114 10.75 -7.65 22.34
C LEU A 114 11.80 -7.48 21.25
N ALA A 115 11.72 -6.37 20.53
CA ALA A 115 12.77 -5.89 19.64
C ALA A 115 13.13 -4.46 20.05
N HIS A 116 14.39 -4.24 20.38
CA HIS A 116 14.94 -2.95 20.74
C HIS A 116 15.67 -2.30 19.56
N THR A 117 16.23 -3.12 18.67
CA THR A 117 16.99 -2.67 17.50
C THR A 117 16.28 -2.98 16.17
N PRO A 118 16.58 -2.23 15.10
CA PRO A 118 16.08 -2.56 13.76
C PRO A 118 16.51 -3.95 13.28
N GLU A 119 17.68 -4.42 13.70
CA GLU A 119 18.22 -5.73 13.34
C GLU A 119 17.43 -6.87 14.02
N GLU A 120 17.15 -6.76 15.32
CA GLU A 120 16.28 -7.70 16.04
C GLU A 120 14.89 -7.76 15.40
N ALA A 121 14.32 -6.60 15.10
CA ALA A 121 13.02 -6.48 14.44
C ALA A 121 13.02 -7.16 13.06
N ARG A 122 14.12 -7.01 12.29
CA ARG A 122 14.32 -7.68 11.00
C ARG A 122 14.47 -9.20 11.18
N ASN A 123 15.15 -9.66 12.22
CA ASN A 123 15.32 -11.08 12.50
C ASN A 123 13.97 -11.76 12.83
N PHE A 124 13.11 -11.11 13.62
CA PHE A 124 11.74 -11.59 13.84
C PHE A 124 10.96 -11.68 12.52
N TRP A 125 11.03 -10.65 11.68
CA TRP A 125 10.36 -10.66 10.38
C TRP A 125 10.81 -11.84 9.51
N LEU A 126 12.12 -12.05 9.39
CA LEU A 126 12.69 -13.15 8.61
C LEU A 126 12.33 -14.52 9.18
N GLN A 127 12.38 -14.69 10.50
CA GLN A 127 12.01 -15.94 11.16
C GLN A 127 10.54 -16.28 10.92
N ARG A 128 9.64 -15.29 11.03
CA ARG A 128 8.20 -15.49 10.77
C ARG A 128 7.95 -15.81 9.30
N LYS A 129 8.57 -15.06 8.38
CA LYS A 129 8.48 -15.31 6.93
C LYS A 129 9.00 -16.71 6.56
N ALA A 130 10.08 -17.18 7.17
CA ALA A 130 10.64 -18.52 6.89
C ALA A 130 9.73 -19.67 7.38
N GLY A 131 8.86 -19.41 8.36
CA GLY A 131 7.90 -20.39 8.87
C GLY A 131 6.54 -20.37 8.15
N GLU A 132 6.33 -19.48 7.18
CA GLU A 132 5.08 -19.38 6.44
C GLU A 132 5.00 -20.47 5.35
N THR A 133 3.92 -21.24 5.35
CA THR A 133 3.60 -22.15 4.24
C THR A 133 2.61 -21.50 3.27
N PRO A 134 2.61 -21.86 1.98
CA PRO A 134 1.59 -21.40 1.03
C PRO A 134 0.18 -21.68 1.57
N GLY A 135 -0.68 -20.67 1.64
CA GLY A 135 -2.05 -20.79 2.18
C GLY A 135 -2.21 -20.57 3.69
N MET A 136 -1.13 -20.28 4.43
CA MET A 136 -1.21 -20.01 5.87
C MET A 136 -1.89 -18.68 6.22
N ASP A 137 -2.11 -17.81 5.23
CA ASP A 137 -2.88 -16.57 5.36
C ASP A 137 -4.39 -16.80 5.57
N ASP A 138 -4.89 -18.00 5.28
CA ASP A 138 -6.33 -18.31 5.22
C ASP A 138 -6.92 -18.74 6.56
N VAL A 139 -6.06 -19.14 7.51
CA VAL A 139 -6.48 -19.81 8.74
C VAL A 139 -6.04 -18.98 9.93
N THR A 140 -7.02 -18.54 10.74
CA THR A 140 -6.91 -17.82 12.02
C THR A 140 -6.72 -16.30 11.96
N MET A 141 -7.85 -15.56 12.03
CA MET A 141 -8.11 -14.49 13.03
C MET A 141 -9.56 -14.01 12.90
N THR A 142 -10.50 -14.79 13.44
CA THR A 142 -11.90 -14.39 13.64
C THR A 142 -12.05 -13.62 14.95
N THR A 143 -11.84 -12.30 14.91
CA THR A 143 -12.54 -11.38 15.82
C THR A 143 -13.14 -10.25 14.99
N ALA A 144 -14.47 -10.09 15.06
CA ALA A 144 -15.30 -9.32 14.13
C ALA A 144 -15.09 -7.79 14.14
N SER A 145 -13.99 -7.29 14.74
CA SER A 145 -13.72 -5.86 14.91
C SER A 145 -12.53 -5.33 14.09
N HIS A 146 -11.80 -6.18 13.36
CA HIS A 146 -10.50 -5.82 12.73
C HIS A 146 -10.40 -6.19 11.24
N ASN A 147 -11.49 -6.14 10.49
CA ASN A 147 -11.59 -6.72 9.13
C ASN A 147 -11.78 -5.69 8.00
N SER A 148 -11.28 -4.46 8.18
CA SER A 148 -11.52 -3.35 7.26
C SER A 148 -10.22 -2.70 6.77
N PRO A 149 -10.26 -1.88 5.70
CA PRO A 149 -9.15 -1.00 5.32
C PRO A 149 -8.58 -0.18 6.49
N GLY A 150 -9.41 0.14 7.49
CA GLY A 150 -9.00 0.82 8.72
C GLY A 150 -8.04 -0.01 9.58
N ASP A 151 -8.07 -1.34 9.54
CA ASP A 151 -7.15 -2.19 10.31
C ASP A 151 -5.73 -2.14 9.72
N LEU A 152 -5.60 -2.19 8.39
CA LEU A 152 -4.30 -1.99 7.74
C LEU A 152 -3.75 -0.59 8.03
N LEU A 153 -4.62 0.44 7.99
CA LEU A 153 -4.24 1.81 8.31
C LEU A 153 -3.75 1.93 9.76
N PHE A 154 -4.46 1.32 10.71
CA PHE A 154 -4.04 1.24 12.11
C PHE A 154 -2.66 0.60 12.26
N VAL A 155 -2.41 -0.53 11.57
CA VAL A 155 -1.11 -1.20 11.56
C VAL A 155 -0.01 -0.28 11.03
N VAL A 156 -0.22 0.36 9.88
CA VAL A 156 0.74 1.31 9.27
C VAL A 156 1.03 2.48 10.21
N GLU A 157 0.02 3.05 10.85
CA GLU A 157 0.19 4.13 11.83
C GLU A 157 1.05 3.70 13.01
N ARG A 158 0.77 2.53 13.60
CA ARG A 158 1.56 2.05 14.74
C ARG A 158 2.99 1.72 14.34
N LEU A 159 3.19 1.15 13.16
CA LEU A 159 4.53 0.87 12.64
C LEU A 159 5.32 2.14 12.35
N THR A 160 4.68 3.21 11.89
CA THR A 160 5.39 4.43 11.49
C THR A 160 5.61 5.44 12.62
N ASP A 161 5.03 5.24 13.81
CA ASP A 161 5.37 6.03 15.01
C ASP A 161 6.87 5.86 15.34
N PRO A 162 7.68 6.95 15.31
CA PRO A 162 9.13 6.89 15.54
C PRO A 162 9.53 6.23 16.86
N ARG A 163 8.62 6.23 17.85
CA ARG A 163 8.86 5.72 19.20
C ARG A 163 8.53 4.23 19.35
N ARG A 164 7.82 3.62 18.39
CA ARG A 164 7.25 2.28 18.54
C ARG A 164 8.07 1.23 17.81
N CYS A 165 8.01 1.21 16.49
CA CYS A 165 8.60 0.12 15.70
C CYS A 165 10.09 0.37 15.42
N PRO A 166 11.01 -0.49 15.85
CA PRO A 166 12.43 -0.34 15.53
C PRO A 166 12.72 -0.51 14.04
N TRP A 167 12.01 -1.41 13.34
CA TRP A 167 12.24 -1.70 11.93
C TRP A 167 11.99 -0.50 11.01
N THR A 168 10.91 0.24 11.23
CA THR A 168 10.59 1.41 10.38
C THR A 168 11.53 2.59 10.58
N ARG A 169 12.28 2.66 11.70
CA ARG A 169 13.24 3.75 11.95
C ARG A 169 14.33 3.85 10.88
N THR A 170 14.64 2.76 10.19
CA THR A 170 15.66 2.72 9.14
C THR A 170 15.07 2.72 7.72
N HIS A 171 13.74 2.72 7.59
CA HIS A 171 13.06 2.73 6.30
C HIS A 171 12.63 4.14 5.91
N THR A 172 12.65 4.42 4.62
CA THR A 172 12.26 5.70 4.02
C THR A 172 11.17 5.46 2.97
N ALA A 173 10.39 6.49 2.64
CA ALA A 173 9.41 6.41 1.55
C ALA A 173 10.05 5.90 0.23
N LYS A 174 11.31 6.30 -0.05
CA LYS A 174 12.07 5.82 -1.21
C LYS A 174 12.30 4.32 -1.22
N ALA A 175 12.61 3.73 -0.06
CA ALA A 175 12.77 2.29 0.06
C ALA A 175 11.44 1.56 -0.21
N LEU A 176 10.34 2.08 0.36
CA LEU A 176 9.01 1.49 0.20
C LEU A 176 8.49 1.59 -1.24
N LEU A 177 8.78 2.68 -1.96
CA LEU A 177 8.45 2.76 -3.39
C LEU A 177 9.24 1.78 -4.26
N ARG A 178 10.45 1.37 -3.83
CA ARG A 178 11.18 0.29 -4.53
C ARG A 178 10.53 -1.05 -4.29
N PHE A 179 10.19 -1.36 -3.04
CA PHE A 179 9.43 -2.58 -2.72
C PHE A 179 8.09 -2.60 -3.45
N LEU A 180 7.40 -1.46 -3.53
CA LEU A 180 6.16 -1.34 -4.32
C LEU A 180 6.35 -1.72 -5.79
N LEU A 181 7.49 -1.40 -6.42
CA LEU A 181 7.76 -1.87 -7.79
C LEU A 181 7.87 -3.39 -7.87
N ASP A 182 8.48 -4.02 -6.87
CA ASP A 182 8.56 -5.49 -6.80
C ASP A 182 7.15 -6.08 -6.62
N GLU A 183 6.32 -5.54 -5.70
CA GLU A 183 4.94 -6.00 -5.50
C GLU A 183 4.07 -5.82 -6.75
N ILE A 184 4.28 -4.75 -7.53
CA ILE A 184 3.56 -4.54 -8.79
C ILE A 184 3.86 -5.67 -9.78
N GLU A 185 5.11 -6.15 -9.85
CA GLU A 185 5.44 -7.28 -10.71
C GLU A 185 4.84 -8.59 -10.19
N GLU A 186 4.83 -8.82 -8.88
CA GLU A 186 4.21 -10.01 -8.27
C GLU A 186 2.70 -10.04 -8.53
N VAL A 187 2.00 -8.92 -8.32
CA VAL A 187 0.57 -8.79 -8.67
C VAL A 187 0.36 -8.99 -10.17
N SER A 188 1.21 -8.40 -11.03
CA SER A 188 1.09 -8.55 -12.48
C SER A 188 1.23 -10.02 -12.93
N GLN A 189 2.09 -10.80 -12.26
CA GLN A 189 2.24 -12.23 -12.53
C GLN A 189 0.96 -13.00 -12.18
N GLU A 190 0.38 -12.78 -11.00
CA GLU A 190 -0.86 -13.46 -10.61
C GLU A 190 -2.06 -13.05 -11.49
N VAL A 191 -2.16 -11.77 -11.87
CA VAL A 191 -3.15 -11.29 -12.86
C VAL A 191 -2.98 -11.99 -14.20
N ALA A 192 -1.75 -12.15 -14.68
CA ALA A 192 -1.48 -12.84 -15.94
C ALA A 192 -1.85 -14.33 -15.88
N VAL A 193 -1.54 -15.01 -14.77
CA VAL A 193 -1.90 -16.42 -14.57
C VAL A 193 -3.41 -16.60 -14.56
N LEU A 194 -4.14 -15.78 -13.79
CA LEU A 194 -5.60 -15.84 -13.74
C LEU A 194 -6.26 -15.50 -15.08
N SER A 195 -5.73 -14.51 -15.80
CA SER A 195 -6.23 -14.14 -17.13
C SER A 195 -6.05 -15.27 -18.15
N ALA A 196 -4.95 -16.01 -18.06
CA ALA A 196 -4.67 -17.16 -18.93
C ALA A 196 -5.50 -18.42 -18.57
N ALA A 197 -5.85 -18.60 -17.30
CA ALA A 197 -6.55 -19.79 -16.80
C ALA A 197 -8.02 -19.89 -17.27
N GLY A 198 -8.64 -18.78 -17.72
CA GLY A 198 -10.07 -18.75 -18.05
C GLY A 198 -10.97 -18.98 -16.82
N ALA A 199 -12.29 -19.01 -17.02
CA ALA A 199 -13.24 -19.19 -15.92
C ALA A 199 -13.43 -20.68 -15.54
N GLY A 200 -13.21 -21.04 -14.26
CA GLY A 200 -13.83 -22.23 -13.64
C GLY A 200 -12.91 -23.35 -13.12
N GLY A 201 -11.60 -23.14 -12.96
CA GLY A 201 -10.67 -24.18 -12.49
C GLY A 201 -10.46 -24.22 -10.97
N ALA A 202 -10.27 -25.40 -10.36
CA ALA A 202 -9.93 -25.52 -8.93
C ALA A 202 -8.61 -24.83 -8.54
N GLY A 203 -7.67 -24.68 -9.48
CA GLY A 203 -6.45 -23.88 -9.28
C GLY A 203 -6.71 -22.37 -9.18
N GLN A 204 -7.86 -21.90 -9.65
CA GLN A 204 -8.22 -20.48 -9.67
C GLN A 204 -8.41 -19.91 -8.25
N LEU A 205 -8.93 -20.72 -7.31
CA LEU A 205 -9.07 -20.33 -5.90
C LEU A 205 -7.72 -20.09 -5.21
N ALA A 206 -6.71 -20.92 -5.51
CA ALA A 206 -5.36 -20.74 -4.99
C ALA A 206 -4.73 -19.45 -5.52
N HIS A 207 -4.89 -19.19 -6.82
CA HIS A 207 -4.40 -17.96 -7.45
C HIS A 207 -5.17 -16.71 -6.99
N PHE A 208 -6.46 -16.81 -6.64
CA PHE A 208 -7.17 -15.69 -6.00
C PHE A 208 -6.59 -15.36 -4.62
N GLY A 209 -6.28 -16.38 -3.82
CA GLY A 209 -5.64 -16.19 -2.52
C GLY A 209 -4.25 -15.55 -2.64
N ALA A 210 -3.46 -15.97 -3.64
CA ALA A 210 -2.16 -15.39 -3.96
C ALA A 210 -2.30 -13.93 -4.43
N LEU A 211 -3.16 -13.67 -5.42
CA LEU A 211 -3.42 -12.32 -5.91
C LEU A 211 -3.88 -11.37 -4.79
N ALA A 212 -4.77 -11.83 -3.91
CA ALA A 212 -5.23 -11.02 -2.77
C ALA A 212 -4.10 -10.75 -1.76
N SER A 213 -3.18 -11.69 -1.54
CA SER A 213 -1.97 -11.46 -0.73
C SER A 213 -1.08 -10.39 -1.36
N GLU A 214 -0.76 -10.50 -2.66
CA GLU A 214 0.18 -9.56 -3.29
C GLU A 214 -0.44 -8.16 -3.48
N LEU A 215 -1.74 -8.08 -3.73
CA LEU A 215 -2.45 -6.79 -3.66
C LEU A 215 -2.41 -6.20 -2.24
N GLY A 216 -2.40 -7.04 -1.22
CA GLY A 216 -2.23 -6.62 0.16
C GLY A 216 -0.87 -6.01 0.43
N ASP A 217 0.22 -6.65 -0.01
CA ASP A 217 1.58 -6.14 0.13
C ASP A 217 1.78 -4.84 -0.67
N LEU A 218 1.21 -4.77 -1.87
CA LEU A 218 1.14 -3.55 -2.70
C LEU A 218 0.47 -2.39 -1.94
N LEU A 219 -0.72 -2.60 -1.39
CA LEU A 219 -1.45 -1.59 -0.62
C LEU A 219 -0.71 -1.18 0.66
N PHE A 220 -0.11 -2.14 1.36
CA PHE A 220 0.72 -1.89 2.54
C PHE A 220 1.90 -0.99 2.19
N ASN A 221 2.66 -1.30 1.13
CA ASN A 221 3.83 -0.52 0.73
C ASN A 221 3.46 0.91 0.30
N ALA A 222 2.34 1.09 -0.42
CA ALA A 222 1.85 2.41 -0.79
C ALA A 222 1.46 3.27 0.43
N LEU A 223 0.72 2.69 1.39
CA LEU A 223 0.36 3.37 2.64
C LEU A 223 1.60 3.69 3.49
N MET A 224 2.51 2.73 3.64
CA MET A 224 3.77 2.93 4.37
C MET A 224 4.60 4.05 3.76
N ALA A 225 4.67 4.16 2.42
CA ALA A 225 5.40 5.25 1.76
C ALA A 225 4.83 6.63 2.13
N ILE A 226 3.50 6.78 2.16
CA ILE A 226 2.84 8.02 2.59
C ILE A 226 3.16 8.34 4.04
N TYR A 227 3.03 7.37 4.95
CA TYR A 227 3.24 7.62 6.38
C TYR A 227 4.71 7.88 6.72
N LEU A 228 5.65 7.20 6.06
CA LEU A 228 7.07 7.50 6.20
C LEU A 228 7.41 8.88 5.62
N ALA A 229 6.81 9.28 4.50
CA ALA A 229 6.99 10.63 3.97
C ALA A 229 6.40 11.69 4.91
N ALA A 230 5.22 11.44 5.50
CA ALA A 230 4.63 12.30 6.53
C ALA A 230 5.56 12.45 7.75
N ARG A 231 6.14 11.34 8.21
CA ARG A 231 7.12 11.32 9.30
C ARG A 231 8.39 12.10 8.98
N ASP A 232 8.98 11.90 7.79
CA ASP A 232 10.32 12.38 7.44
C ASP A 232 10.32 13.81 6.85
N TYR A 233 9.21 14.23 6.22
CA TYR A 233 9.08 15.52 5.53
C TYR A 233 8.01 16.43 6.13
N GLY A 234 7.38 16.05 7.25
CA GLY A 234 6.38 16.87 7.94
C GLY A 234 5.07 17.04 7.18
N LEU A 235 4.73 16.08 6.31
CA LEU A 235 3.45 16.06 5.60
C LEU A 235 2.32 15.55 6.51
N ASP A 236 1.08 15.82 6.14
CA ASP A 236 -0.11 15.26 6.79
C ASP A 236 -0.70 14.13 5.93
N ALA A 237 -0.57 12.88 6.37
CA ALA A 237 -1.02 11.72 5.62
C ALA A 237 -2.51 11.77 5.26
N ALA A 238 -3.37 12.25 6.17
CA ALA A 238 -4.81 12.36 5.91
C ALA A 238 -5.10 13.43 4.86
N ALA A 239 -4.39 14.57 4.91
CA ALA A 239 -4.49 15.61 3.89
C ALA A 239 -4.07 15.09 2.50
N LEU A 240 -2.99 14.31 2.41
CA LEU A 240 -2.54 13.70 1.16
C LEU A 240 -3.58 12.75 0.56
N MET A 241 -4.23 11.93 1.39
CA MET A 241 -5.30 11.03 0.94
C MET A 241 -6.53 11.81 0.45
N LEU A 242 -6.93 12.88 1.15
CA LEU A 242 -8.05 13.74 0.72
C LEU A 242 -7.74 14.48 -0.58
N GLU A 243 -6.52 15.00 -0.74
CA GLU A 243 -6.10 15.66 -1.97
C GLU A 243 -6.09 14.69 -3.16
N ALA A 244 -5.61 13.46 -2.95
CA ALA A 244 -5.69 12.40 -3.94
C ALA A 244 -7.14 12.03 -4.31
N ALA A 245 -8.07 12.04 -3.34
CA ALA A 245 -9.48 11.76 -3.58
C ALA A 245 -10.14 12.80 -4.50
N GLY A 246 -9.68 14.06 -4.43
CA GLY A 246 -10.16 15.16 -5.27
C GLY A 246 -9.59 15.17 -6.69
N GLU A 247 -8.58 14.36 -7.02
CA GLU A 247 -8.05 14.31 -8.38
C GLU A 247 -8.96 13.51 -9.34
N SER A 248 -9.36 14.16 -10.44
CA SER A 248 -10.12 13.48 -11.51
C SER A 248 -9.26 12.41 -12.23
N PRO A 249 -9.85 11.29 -12.69
CA PRO A 249 -9.10 10.23 -13.39
C PRO A 249 -8.38 10.71 -14.66
N GLY A 250 -9.00 11.61 -15.41
CA GLY A 250 -8.40 12.23 -16.59
C GLY A 250 -7.17 13.09 -16.27
N SER A 251 -7.02 13.60 -15.05
CA SER A 251 -5.83 14.32 -14.59
C SER A 251 -4.61 13.39 -14.49
N MET A 252 -4.79 12.20 -13.92
CA MET A 252 -3.72 11.22 -13.73
C MET A 252 -3.15 10.74 -15.07
N ALA A 253 -4.02 10.35 -16.01
CA ALA A 253 -3.61 9.81 -17.31
C ALA A 253 -2.99 10.88 -18.24
N ARG A 254 -3.30 12.16 -18.04
CA ARG A 254 -2.64 13.27 -18.75
C ARG A 254 -1.27 13.59 -18.15
N SER A 255 -1.13 13.49 -16.83
CA SER A 255 0.15 13.73 -16.15
C SER A 255 1.18 12.63 -16.44
N ALA A 256 0.77 11.37 -16.51
CA ALA A 256 1.64 10.23 -16.87
C ALA A 256 2.09 10.24 -18.34
N ARG A 257 1.39 11.01 -19.20
CA ARG A 257 1.72 11.17 -20.64
C ARG A 257 2.58 12.40 -20.94
N CYS A 258 3.03 13.15 -19.93
CA CYS A 258 3.89 14.30 -20.16
C CYS A 258 5.29 13.80 -20.59
N PRO A 259 5.74 14.05 -21.84
CA PRO A 259 7.06 13.60 -22.26
C PRO A 259 8.13 14.29 -21.40
N ALA A 260 9.12 13.50 -20.97
CA ALA A 260 10.30 13.98 -20.26
C ALA A 260 10.82 15.27 -20.93
N VAL A 261 11.08 16.28 -20.09
CA VAL A 261 11.65 17.57 -20.46
C VAL A 261 12.78 17.34 -21.47
N ALA A 262 12.63 17.89 -22.67
CA ALA A 262 13.66 17.89 -23.69
C ALA A 262 14.98 18.36 -23.07
N SER A 263 15.95 17.46 -22.96
CA SER A 263 17.31 17.79 -22.56
C SER A 263 17.80 18.95 -23.41
N LYS A 264 17.99 20.11 -22.79
CA LYS A 264 18.76 21.21 -23.37
C LYS A 264 20.18 20.68 -23.57
N LYS A 265 20.51 20.33 -24.82
CA LYS A 265 21.90 20.26 -25.26
C LYS A 265 22.48 21.67 -25.16
N LEU A 266 23.44 21.85 -24.26
CA LEU A 266 24.48 22.87 -24.36
C LEU A 266 25.68 22.23 -25.04
#